data_AF-A0A0N1EHE3-F1
#
_entry.id   AF-A0A0N1EHE3-F1
#
_cell.length_a   1.000
_cell.length_b   1.000
_cell.length_c   1.000
_cell.angle_alpha   90.00
_cell.angle_beta   90.00
_cell.angle_gamma   90.00
#
_symmetry.space_group_name_H-M   'P 1'
#
loop_
_entity.id
_entity.type
_entity.pdbx_description
1 polymer ?
#
loop_
_entity_poly.entity_id
_entity_poly.type
_entity_poly.pdbx_seq_one_letter_code
_entity_poly.pdbx_strand_id
1 'polypeptide(L)' 'MAILDTRGKVCPFPLVDAKNFIQTLQSGEKLEILFDCTQATETIPQWAAEEGHEVIDFEALGDAEWTIKLIKK' A
#
# COMPACT_ATOMS: atom_id res chain seq x y z
N MET A 1 11.94 3.79 -6.24
CA MET A 1 10.69 3.00 -6.24
C MET A 1 10.91 1.86 -5.28
N ALA A 2 10.16 1.86 -4.19
CA ALA A 2 10.28 0.87 -3.13
C ALA A 2 9.07 -0.06 -3.16
N ILE A 3 9.30 -1.33 -2.83
CA ILE A 3 8.29 -2.38 -2.90
C ILE A 3 8.16 -2.98 -1.52
N LEU A 4 6.93 -3.06 -1.02
CA LEU A 4 6.57 -3.63 0.26
C LEU A 4 5.66 -4.83 0.03
N ASP A 5 6.18 -6.02 0.32
CA ASP A 5 5.41 -7.25 0.25
C ASP A 5 4.82 -7.58 1.62
N THR A 6 3.49 -7.58 1.71
CA THR A 6 2.72 -7.89 2.92
C THR A 6 1.84 -9.13 2.74
N ARG A 7 2.01 -9.87 1.65
CA ARG A 7 1.25 -11.11 1.39
C ARG A 7 1.49 -12.14 2.49
N GLY A 8 0.45 -12.89 2.86
CA GLY A 8 0.49 -13.87 3.94
C GLY A 8 0.45 -13.27 5.35
N LYS A 9 0.40 -11.94 5.49
CA LYS A 9 0.17 -11.29 6.79
C LYS A 9 -1.31 -11.03 7.00
N VAL A 10 -1.85 -11.58 8.09
CA VAL A 10 -3.24 -11.32 8.49
C VAL A 10 -3.44 -9.85 8.87
N CYS A 11 -4.60 -9.32 8.51
CA CYS A 11 -5.01 -7.97 8.91
C CYS A 11 -4.97 -7.83 10.47
N PRO A 12 -4.45 -6.72 11.04
CA PRO A 12 -4.23 -5.40 10.43
C PRO A 12 -2.78 -5.09 9.98
N PHE A 13 -1.88 -6.09 9.96
CA PHE A 13 -0.46 -5.85 9.71
C PHE A 13 -0.13 -5.18 8.35
N PRO A 14 -0.78 -5.50 7.22
CA PRO A 14 -0.47 -4.89 5.92
C PRO A 14 -0.55 -3.35 5.92
N LEU A 15 -1.58 -2.80 6.56
CA LEU A 15 -1.78 -1.36 6.65
C LEU A 15 -0.74 -0.69 7.57
N VAL A 16 -0.40 -1.34 8.69
CA VAL A 16 0.59 -0.81 9.64
C VAL A 16 1.99 -0.81 9.03
N ASP A 17 2.37 -1.88 8.33
CA ASP A 17 3.64 -1.97 7.61
C ASP A 17 3.70 -0.89 6.51
N ALA A 18 2.63 -0.71 5.73
CA ALA A 18 2.56 0.35 4.71
C ALA A 18 2.76 1.75 5.30
N LYS A 19 2.08 2.05 6.42
CA LYS A 19 2.23 3.31 7.17
C LYS A 19 3.66 3.54 7.63
N ASN A 20 4.26 2.55 8.28
CA ASN A 20 5.62 2.68 8.78
C ASN A 20 6.62 2.81 7.63
N PHE A 21 6.44 2.05 6.56
CA PHE A 21 7.35 2.05 5.42
C PHE A 21 7.32 3.39 4.68
N ILE A 22 6.13 3.95 4.39
CA ILE A 22 6.04 5.25 3.70
C ILE A 22 6.67 6.38 4.53
N GLN A 23 6.66 6.29 5.86
CA GLN A 23 7.32 7.28 6.71
C GLN A 23 8.84 7.28 6.51
N THR A 24 9.45 6.15 6.14
CA THR A 24 10.89 6.05 5.84
C THR A 24 11.27 6.58 4.46
N LEU A 25 10.31 6.71 3.53
CA LEU A 25 10.53 7.24 2.19
C LEU A 25 10.61 8.77 2.16
N GLN A 26 11.23 9.33 1.12
CA GLN A 26 11.25 10.76 0.88
C GLN A 26 10.00 11.24 0.11
N SER A 27 9.61 12.49 0.27
CA SER A 27 8.53 13.09 -0.53
C SER A 27 8.89 13.06 -2.02
N GLY A 28 7.96 12.59 -2.84
CA GLY A 28 8.15 12.28 -4.26
C GLY A 28 8.53 10.83 -4.56
N GLU A 29 8.84 10.01 -3.55
CA GLU A 29 9.10 8.60 -3.77
C GLU A 29 7.83 7.78 -3.93
N LYS A 30 7.95 6.72 -4.75
CA LYS A 30 6.88 5.77 -5.05
C LYS A 30 7.02 4.52 -4.18
N LEU A 31 5.95 4.15 -3.50
CA LEU A 31 5.78 2.91 -2.77
C LEU A 31 4.78 2.01 -3.50
N GLU A 32 5.17 0.78 -3.75
CA GLU A 32 4.29 -0.29 -4.24
C GLU A 32 4.04 -1.27 -3.09
N ILE A 33 2.79 -1.61 -2.83
CA ILE A 33 2.41 -2.52 -1.74
C ILE A 33 1.68 -3.72 -2.34
N LEU A 34 2.22 -4.92 -2.12
CA LEU A 34 1.58 -6.17 -2.49
C LEU A 34 0.89 -6.76 -1.26
N PHE A 35 -0.37 -7.15 -1.42
CA PHE A 35 -1.19 -7.67 -0.32
C PHE A 35 -2.26 -8.64 -0.84
N ASP A 36 -2.71 -9.52 0.05
CA ASP A 36 -3.72 -10.56 -0.21
C ASP A 36 -4.96 -10.42 0.69
N CYS A 37 -5.01 -9.41 1.56
CA CYS A 37 -6.18 -9.12 2.40
C CYS A 37 -7.18 -8.27 1.59
N THR A 38 -8.38 -8.77 1.33
CA THR A 38 -9.43 -8.01 0.61
C THR A 38 -9.76 -6.68 1.28
N GLN A 39 -9.71 -6.59 2.61
CA GLN A 39 -9.92 -5.30 3.30
C GLN A 39 -8.85 -4.24 2.98
N ALA A 40 -7.64 -4.66 2.60
CA ALA A 40 -6.58 -3.75 2.22
C ALA A 40 -6.83 -3.03 0.89
N THR A 41 -7.70 -3.57 0.01
CA THR A 41 -8.07 -2.89 -1.24
C THR A 41 -8.84 -1.60 -1.00
N GLU A 42 -9.55 -1.48 0.11
CA GLU A 42 -10.30 -0.27 0.47
C GLU A 42 -9.55 0.57 1.51
N THR A 43 -8.94 -0.07 2.51
CA THR A 43 -8.31 0.65 3.62
C THR A 43 -6.99 1.33 3.25
N ILE A 44 -6.17 0.77 2.36
CA ILE A 44 -4.92 1.42 1.91
C ILE A 44 -5.21 2.71 1.11
N PRO A 45 -6.04 2.71 0.05
CA PRO A 45 -6.30 3.94 -0.70
C PRO A 45 -7.03 4.98 0.15
N GLN A 46 -7.92 4.55 1.06
CA GLN A 46 -8.57 5.47 2.00
C GLN A 46 -7.54 6.14 2.91
N TRP A 47 -6.66 5.36 3.54
CA TRP A 47 -5.58 5.91 4.37
C TRP A 47 -4.64 6.82 3.58
N ALA A 48 -4.27 6.42 2.35
CA ALA A 48 -3.43 7.23 1.49
C ALA A 48 -4.07 8.60 1.22
N ALA A 49 -5.38 8.63 0.92
CA ALA A 49 -6.12 9.88 0.76
C ALA A 49 -6.20 10.71 2.05
N GLU A 50 -6.40 10.06 3.21
CA GLU A 50 -6.44 10.74 4.52
C GLU A 50 -5.09 11.40 4.87
N GLU A 51 -3.96 10.76 4.55
CA GLU A 51 -2.63 11.33 4.79
C GLU A 51 -2.11 12.20 3.64
N GLY A 52 -2.91 12.39 2.59
CA GLY A 52 -2.57 13.22 1.44
C GLY A 52 -1.53 12.61 0.50
N HIS A 53 -1.32 11.29 0.58
CA HIS A 53 -0.55 10.52 -0.39
C HIS A 53 -1.36 10.34 -1.68
N GLU A 54 -0.66 10.30 -2.81
CA GLU A 54 -1.30 10.17 -4.12
C GLU A 54 -1.27 8.71 -4.56
N VAL A 55 -2.44 8.07 -4.68
CA VAL A 55 -2.54 6.73 -5.28
C VAL A 55 -2.44 6.89 -6.79
N ILE A 56 -1.40 6.31 -7.37
CA ILE A 56 -1.12 6.40 -8.81
C ILE A 56 -1.54 5.16 -9.58
N ASP A 57 -1.68 4.02 -8.91
CA ASP A 57 -1.99 2.77 -9.56
C ASP A 57 -2.59 1.76 -8.59
N PHE A 58 -3.50 0.93 -9.08
CA PHE A 58 -4.13 -0.15 -8.32
C PHE A 58 -4.46 -1.29 -9.29
N GLU A 59 -3.83 -2.44 -9.09
CA GLU A 59 -3.95 -3.58 -9.99
C GLU A 59 -4.24 -4.87 -9.19
N ALA A 60 -5.12 -5.73 -9.72
CA ALA A 60 -5.29 -7.08 -9.22
C ALA A 60 -4.32 -8.02 -9.95
N LEU A 61 -3.46 -8.70 -9.20
CA LEU A 61 -2.44 -9.59 -9.77
C LEU A 61 -2.98 -11.00 -10.05
N GLY A 62 -4.00 -11.45 -9.34
CA GLY A 62 -4.57 -12.79 -9.53
C GLY A 62 -5.27 -13.34 -8.31
N ASP A 63 -4.91 -14.58 -7.92
CA ASP A 63 -5.51 -15.43 -6.87
C ASP A 63 -5.56 -14.74 -5.50
N ALA A 64 -6.55 -13.85 -5.32
CA ALA A 64 -6.69 -12.99 -4.15
C ALA A 64 -5.45 -12.13 -3.84
N GLU A 65 -4.72 -11.68 -4.86
CA GLU A 65 -3.55 -10.81 -4.73
C GLU A 65 -3.78 -9.48 -5.43
N TRP A 66 -3.42 -8.39 -4.75
CA TRP A 66 -3.52 -7.02 -5.24
C TRP A 66 -2.20 -6.27 -5.04
N THR A 67 -1.98 -5.28 -5.89
CA THR A 67 -0.91 -4.30 -5.76
C THR A 67 -1.46 -2.89 -5.82
N ILE A 68 -0.94 -2.01 -4.98
CA ILE A 68 -1.27 -0.58 -4.98
C ILE A 68 0.01 0.23 -4.98
N LYS A 69 0.10 1.18 -5.92
CA LYS A 69 1.22 2.12 -6.02
C LYS A 69 0.77 3.49 -5.56
N LEU A 70 1.54 4.07 -4.66
CA LEU A 70 1.28 5.38 -4.08
C LEU A 70 2.54 6.22 -4.02
N ILE A 71 2.39 7.54 -4.12
CA ILE A 71 3.47 8.52 -4.06
C ILE A 71 3.35 9.28 -2.74
N LYS A 72 4.44 9.29 -1.97
CA LYS A 72 4.53 10.14 -0.79
C LYS A 72 4.57 11.59 -1.23
N LYS A 73 3.68 12.42 -0.69
CA LYS A 73 3.67 13.86 -0.96
C LYS A 73 4.63 14.63 -0.06
#